data_AF-A0A6B3IFU5-F1
#
_entry.id   AF-A0A6B3IFU5-F1
#
_cell.length_a   1.000
_cell.length_b   1.000
_cell.length_c   1.000
_cell.angle_alpha   90.00
_cell.angle_beta   90.00
_cell.angle_gamma   90.00
#
_symmetry.space_group_name_H-M   'P 1'
#
loop_
_entity.id
_entity.type
_entity.pdbx_description
1 polymer ?
#
loop_
_entity_poly.entity_id
_entity_poly.type
_entity_poly.pdbx_seq_one_letter_code
_entity_poly.pdbx_strand_id
1 'polypeptide(L)'
;VPEQAVHTSLLSGLLSHIGLKDTEKNEYVGARNAKFAIFPGSALFKKQPRFVMSAELVETSRLWARVNARVEPEWIEPLAQHLLKHTYSEPHWEKDQAAVMAYERVTLYGVPIIAQRKVNFGRIDQEASRDLFIRNALVEGDWRTHHQFFHDNRKLLGEVEELEHRARRRDILVDDETLFDFYDQRIPEHIVSGAHFDSW
;
A
#
# COMPACT_ATOMS: atom_id res chain seq x y z
N VAL A 1 -23.62 -14.22 12.85
CA VAL A 1 -23.00 -15.31 12.05
C VAL A 1 -23.86 -15.73 10.85
N PRO A 2 -25.20 -15.95 10.95
CA PRO A 2 -26.02 -16.27 9.78
C PRO A 2 -26.13 -15.13 8.75
N GLU A 3 -26.26 -13.88 9.22
CA GLU A 3 -26.47 -12.69 8.37
C GLU A 3 -25.27 -12.40 7.46
N GLN A 4 -24.05 -12.51 7.98
CA GLN A 4 -22.83 -12.30 7.19
C GLN A 4 -22.74 -13.29 6.03
N ALA A 5 -22.98 -14.58 6.27
CA ALA A 5 -22.92 -15.60 5.22
C ALA A 5 -23.92 -15.31 4.08
N VAL A 6 -25.16 -14.93 4.43
CA VAL A 6 -26.18 -14.55 3.45
C VAL A 6 -25.74 -13.32 2.65
N HIS A 7 -25.20 -12.29 3.31
CA HIS A 7 -24.72 -11.09 2.62
C HIS A 7 -23.53 -11.39 1.71
N THR A 8 -22.57 -12.21 2.15
CA THR A 8 -21.43 -12.64 1.32
C THR A 8 -21.89 -13.43 0.10
N SER A 9 -22.87 -14.33 0.23
CA SER A 9 -23.44 -15.08 -0.90
C SER A 9 -24.18 -14.19 -1.90
N LEU A 10 -24.87 -13.14 -1.44
CA LEU A 10 -25.50 -12.17 -2.33
C LEU A 10 -24.46 -11.26 -3.00
N LEU A 11 -23.44 -10.84 -2.25
CA LEU A 11 -22.40 -9.92 -2.69
C LEU A 11 -21.61 -10.46 -3.89
N SER A 12 -21.40 -11.77 -3.99
CA SER A 12 -20.71 -12.37 -5.15
C SER A 12 -21.43 -12.11 -6.49
N GLY A 13 -22.75 -11.90 -6.48
CA GLY A 13 -23.52 -11.53 -7.67
C GLY A 13 -23.76 -10.03 -7.83
N LEU A 14 -23.44 -9.23 -6.81
CA LEU A 14 -23.81 -7.81 -6.70
C LEU A 14 -22.61 -6.90 -6.49
N LEU A 15 -21.41 -7.32 -6.94
CA LEU A 15 -20.17 -6.55 -6.80
C LEU A 15 -20.22 -5.16 -7.47
N SER A 16 -21.11 -4.94 -8.44
CA SER A 16 -21.36 -3.63 -9.05
C SER A 16 -22.33 -2.74 -8.25
N HIS A 17 -23.04 -3.28 -7.26
CA HIS A 17 -24.05 -2.57 -6.47
C HIS A 17 -23.57 -2.24 -5.05
N ILE A 18 -22.25 -2.19 -4.86
CA ILE A 18 -21.66 -1.66 -3.64
C ILE A 18 -21.63 -0.12 -3.67
N GLY A 19 -21.57 0.50 -2.50
CA GLY A 19 -21.26 1.92 -2.39
C GLY A 19 -20.50 2.26 -1.11
N LEU A 20 -19.61 3.24 -1.24
CA LEU A 20 -18.93 3.89 -0.14
C LEU A 20 -19.63 5.22 0.16
N LYS A 21 -19.95 5.46 1.43
CA LYS A 21 -20.53 6.71 1.91
C LYS A 21 -19.56 7.88 1.72
N ASP A 22 -20.02 8.89 0.99
CA ASP A 22 -19.46 10.25 0.98
C ASP A 22 -20.16 11.04 2.11
N THR A 23 -19.41 11.33 3.18
CA THR A 23 -19.93 12.02 4.36
C THR A 23 -20.18 13.51 4.12
N GLU A 24 -19.51 14.13 3.15
CA GLU A 24 -19.67 15.54 2.83
C GLU A 24 -20.94 15.78 2.03
N LYS A 25 -21.18 14.94 1.01
CA LYS A 25 -22.34 15.06 0.11
C LYS A 25 -23.57 14.28 0.59
N ASN A 26 -23.43 13.55 1.68
CA ASN A 26 -24.46 12.68 2.23
C ASN A 26 -25.04 11.70 1.20
N GLU A 27 -24.22 11.19 0.29
CA GLU A 27 -24.58 10.21 -0.74
C GLU A 27 -23.57 9.04 -0.75
N TYR A 28 -23.79 8.05 -1.60
CA TYR A 28 -22.86 6.94 -1.80
C TYR A 28 -22.24 7.03 -3.18
N VAL A 29 -20.94 6.78 -3.23
CA VAL A 29 -20.19 6.54 -4.47
C VAL A 29 -20.17 5.04 -4.74
N GLY A 30 -20.85 4.64 -5.80
CA GLY A 30 -20.94 3.27 -6.28
C GLY A 30 -20.05 3.01 -7.49
N ALA A 31 -20.17 1.79 -8.02
CA ALA A 31 -19.43 1.35 -9.20
C ALA A 31 -19.59 2.35 -10.36
N ARG A 32 -18.51 2.54 -11.11
CA ARG A 32 -18.42 3.44 -12.27
C ARG A 32 -18.81 4.89 -11.92
N ASN A 33 -18.44 5.33 -10.72
CA ASN A 33 -18.74 6.65 -10.16
C ASN A 33 -20.24 6.98 -10.05
N ALA A 34 -21.12 5.97 -10.03
CA ALA A 34 -22.54 6.18 -9.79
C ALA A 34 -22.74 6.83 -8.42
N LYS A 35 -23.67 7.79 -8.34
CA LYS A 35 -24.02 8.48 -7.10
C LYS A 35 -25.43 8.11 -6.70
N PHE A 36 -25.61 7.52 -5.53
CA PHE A 36 -26.92 7.09 -5.07
C PHE A 36 -27.17 7.44 -3.60
N ALA A 37 -28.44 7.47 -3.20
CA ALA A 37 -28.83 7.58 -1.81
C ALA A 37 -29.64 6.35 -1.38
N ILE A 38 -29.59 6.03 -0.09
CA ILE A 38 -30.47 5.01 0.49
C ILE A 38 -31.91 5.52 0.44
N PHE A 39 -32.83 4.70 -0.07
CA PHE A 39 -34.26 5.04 -0.12
C PHE A 39 -34.82 5.35 1.28
N PRO A 40 -35.66 6.39 1.46
CA PRO A 40 -36.18 6.79 2.78
C PRO A 40 -36.89 5.70 3.57
N GLY A 41 -37.53 4.75 2.89
CA GLY A 41 -38.19 3.59 3.52
C GLY A 41 -37.25 2.47 3.97
N SER A 42 -35.94 2.59 3.74
CA SER A 42 -34.95 1.59 4.17
C SER A 42 -34.71 1.67 5.68
N ALA A 43 -34.54 0.52 6.33
CA ALA A 43 -34.12 0.45 7.73
C ALA A 43 -32.76 1.14 7.98
N LEU A 44 -31.89 1.23 6.96
CA LEU A 44 -30.59 1.88 7.05
C LEU A 44 -30.64 3.40 6.82
N PHE A 45 -31.80 3.99 6.50
CA PHE A 45 -31.87 5.41 6.11
C PHE A 45 -31.42 6.36 7.22
N LYS A 46 -31.81 6.08 8.47
CA LYS A 46 -31.45 6.90 9.64
C LYS A 46 -30.00 6.69 10.09
N LYS A 47 -29.49 5.46 9.99
CA LYS A 47 -28.12 5.09 10.39
C LYS A 47 -27.41 4.44 9.21
N GLN A 48 -26.84 5.31 8.39
CA GLN A 48 -26.20 4.93 7.13
C GLN A 48 -24.79 4.40 7.41
N PRO A 49 -24.49 3.12 7.09
CA PRO A 49 -23.15 2.57 7.29
C PRO A 49 -22.16 3.13 6.27
N ARG A 50 -20.86 2.94 6.53
CA ARG A 50 -19.81 3.40 5.61
C ARG A 50 -19.87 2.68 4.26
N PHE A 51 -20.10 1.37 4.28
CA PHE A 51 -20.25 0.55 3.08
C PHE A 51 -21.62 -0.11 3.06
N VAL A 52 -22.21 -0.15 1.86
CA VAL A 52 -23.46 -0.86 1.60
C VAL A 52 -23.35 -1.69 0.35
N MET A 53 -24.13 -2.76 0.32
CA MET A 53 -24.57 -3.44 -0.90
C MET A 53 -26.06 -3.17 -1.07
N SER A 54 -26.48 -2.94 -2.32
CA SER A 54 -27.88 -2.80 -2.70
C SER A 54 -28.31 -3.95 -3.61
N ALA A 55 -29.50 -4.51 -3.40
CA ALA A 55 -30.05 -5.46 -4.37
C ALA A 55 -30.43 -4.76 -5.68
N GLU A 56 -30.98 -3.54 -5.57
CA GLU A 56 -31.44 -2.76 -6.73
C GLU A 56 -31.07 -1.28 -6.60
N LEU A 57 -30.72 -0.67 -7.74
CA LEU A 57 -30.54 0.77 -7.89
C LEU A 57 -31.60 1.26 -8.87
N VAL A 58 -32.52 2.09 -8.40
CA VAL A 58 -33.68 2.56 -9.18
C VAL A 58 -33.62 4.07 -9.36
N GLU A 59 -33.64 4.52 -10.61
CA GLU A 59 -33.62 5.94 -10.94
C GLU A 59 -35.05 6.49 -11.05
N THR A 60 -35.37 7.49 -10.22
CA THR A 60 -36.63 8.24 -10.31
C THR A 60 -36.35 9.74 -10.31
N SER A 61 -36.35 10.39 -9.15
CA SER A 61 -35.88 11.77 -8.95
C SER A 61 -34.36 11.87 -8.79
N ARG A 62 -33.77 10.80 -8.27
CA ARG A 62 -32.33 10.52 -8.21
C ARG A 62 -32.16 9.00 -8.18
N LEU A 63 -30.92 8.53 -8.24
CA LEU A 63 -30.62 7.11 -8.07
C LEU A 63 -30.82 6.69 -6.61
N TRP A 64 -31.76 5.77 -6.38
CA TRP A 64 -32.12 5.25 -5.06
C TRP A 64 -31.71 3.79 -4.89
N ALA A 65 -31.03 3.50 -3.80
CA ALA A 65 -30.68 2.14 -3.39
C ALA A 65 -31.77 1.55 -2.49
N ARG A 66 -32.28 0.37 -2.87
CA ARG A 66 -33.35 -0.33 -2.16
C ARG A 66 -32.91 -1.77 -1.87
N VAL A 67 -33.46 -2.32 -0.78
CA VAL A 67 -33.06 -3.62 -0.22
C VAL A 67 -31.55 -3.62 0.04
N ASN A 68 -31.17 -2.86 1.06
CA ASN A 68 -29.77 -2.56 1.38
C ASN A 68 -29.27 -3.40 2.55
N ALA A 69 -28.01 -3.82 2.48
CA ALA A 69 -27.30 -4.48 3.55
C ALA A 69 -26.00 -3.76 3.86
N ARG A 70 -25.61 -3.74 5.15
CA ARG A 70 -24.25 -3.35 5.54
C ARG A 70 -23.29 -4.46 5.10
N VAL A 71 -22.19 -4.04 4.50
CA VAL A 71 -21.06 -4.93 4.15
C VAL A 71 -19.76 -4.29 4.62
N GLU A 72 -18.72 -5.10 4.70
CA GLU A 72 -17.38 -4.64 5.07
C GLU A 72 -16.38 -4.89 3.93
N PRO A 73 -15.33 -4.06 3.79
CA PRO A 73 -14.29 -4.23 2.77
C PRO A 73 -13.68 -5.64 2.73
N GLU A 74 -13.43 -6.24 3.90
CA GLU A 74 -12.85 -7.58 4.03
C GLU A 74 -13.76 -8.70 3.49
N TRP A 75 -15.06 -8.43 3.26
CA TRP A 75 -15.97 -9.38 2.60
C TRP A 75 -15.97 -9.18 1.09
N ILE A 76 -15.71 -7.96 0.62
CA ILE A 76 -15.70 -7.60 -0.80
C ILE A 76 -14.40 -8.06 -1.47
N GLU A 77 -13.25 -7.76 -0.87
CA GLU A 77 -11.93 -8.01 -1.47
C GLU A 77 -11.73 -9.47 -1.91
N PRO A 78 -12.02 -10.50 -1.09
CA PRO A 78 -11.83 -11.89 -1.50
C PRO A 78 -12.74 -12.34 -2.66
N LEU A 79 -13.96 -11.80 -2.72
CA LEU A 79 -14.93 -12.14 -3.78
C LEU A 79 -14.60 -11.45 -5.10
N ALA A 80 -13.95 -10.30 -5.04
CA ALA A 80 -13.76 -9.41 -6.16
C ALA A 80 -12.37 -9.47 -6.78
N GLN A 81 -11.46 -10.36 -6.33
CA GLN A 81 -10.04 -10.38 -6.75
C GLN A 81 -9.81 -10.22 -8.26
N HIS A 82 -10.66 -10.84 -9.08
CA HIS A 82 -10.62 -10.80 -10.55
C HIS A 82 -11.05 -9.45 -11.18
N LEU A 83 -11.53 -8.51 -10.37
CA LEU A 83 -12.05 -7.19 -10.78
C LEU A 83 -11.36 -6.02 -10.06
N LEU A 84 -10.55 -6.32 -9.04
CA LEU A 84 -9.84 -5.30 -8.27
C LEU A 84 -8.76 -4.65 -9.13
N LYS A 85 -8.60 -3.34 -8.93
CA LYS A 85 -7.45 -2.60 -9.42
C LYS A 85 -6.63 -2.14 -8.24
N HIS A 86 -5.35 -2.48 -8.29
CA HIS A 86 -4.35 -2.13 -7.30
C HIS A 86 -3.53 -0.96 -7.81
N THR A 87 -3.22 -0.02 -6.93
CA THR A 87 -2.29 1.08 -7.21
C THR A 87 -1.39 1.23 -6.00
N TYR A 88 -0.10 1.37 -6.26
CA TYR A 88 0.92 1.49 -5.23
C TYR A 88 1.52 2.90 -5.28
N SER A 89 1.82 3.46 -4.12
CA SER A 89 2.37 4.81 -3.98
C SER A 89 3.36 4.86 -2.83
N GLU A 90 4.26 5.85 -2.89
CA GLU A 90 5.24 6.14 -1.84
C GLU A 90 6.07 4.90 -1.45
N PRO A 91 6.81 4.27 -2.39
CA PRO A 91 7.78 3.25 -2.01
C PRO A 91 8.89 3.90 -1.17
N HIS A 92 9.15 3.35 0.01
CA HIS A 92 10.13 3.88 0.96
C HIS A 92 10.75 2.77 1.79
N TRP A 93 11.99 2.98 2.22
CA TRP A 93 12.66 2.10 3.17
C TRP A 93 12.08 2.27 4.58
N GLU A 94 11.89 1.16 5.28
CA GLU A 94 11.59 1.19 6.71
C GLU A 94 12.61 0.40 7.52
N LYS A 95 13.37 1.13 8.33
CA LYS A 95 14.41 0.59 9.21
C LYS A 95 13.94 -0.56 10.10
N ASP A 96 12.77 -0.43 10.74
CA ASP A 96 12.28 -1.41 11.72
C ASP A 96 11.81 -2.71 11.05
N GLN A 97 11.30 -2.64 9.82
CA GLN A 97 10.94 -3.82 9.01
C GLN A 97 12.15 -4.37 8.23
N ALA A 98 13.23 -3.60 8.13
CA ALA A 98 14.36 -3.83 7.23
C ALA A 98 13.90 -4.19 5.81
N ALA A 99 12.88 -3.49 5.31
CA ALA A 99 12.27 -3.76 4.01
C ALA A 99 11.73 -2.48 3.37
N VAL A 100 11.59 -2.51 2.05
CA VAL A 100 10.90 -1.45 1.31
C VAL A 100 9.39 -1.68 1.40
N MET A 101 8.70 -0.66 1.89
CA MET A 101 7.26 -0.62 2.09
C MET A 101 6.63 0.37 1.12
N ALA A 102 5.37 0.15 0.78
CA ALA A 102 4.58 1.08 -0.01
C ALA A 102 3.14 1.11 0.51
N TYR A 103 2.39 2.12 0.08
CA TYR A 103 0.95 2.18 0.31
C TYR A 103 0.21 1.65 -0.91
N GLU A 104 -0.70 0.73 -0.66
CA GLU A 104 -1.60 0.14 -1.63
C GLU A 104 -3.01 0.74 -1.48
N ARG A 105 -3.56 1.17 -2.61
CA ARG A 105 -4.97 1.50 -2.77
C ARG A 105 -5.62 0.44 -3.65
N VAL A 106 -6.76 -0.09 -3.20
CA VAL A 106 -7.51 -1.12 -3.92
C VAL A 106 -8.90 -0.60 -4.25
N THR A 107 -9.25 -0.65 -5.54
CA THR A 107 -10.55 -0.18 -6.03
C THR A 107 -11.30 -1.29 -6.75
N LEU A 108 -12.62 -1.31 -6.58
CA LEU A 108 -13.55 -2.16 -7.31
C LEU A 108 -14.48 -1.29 -8.12
N TYR A 109 -14.37 -1.36 -9.45
CA TYR A 109 -15.13 -0.50 -10.37
C TYR A 109 -15.04 1.01 -10.04
N GLY A 110 -13.92 1.48 -9.48
CA GLY A 110 -13.73 2.87 -9.07
C GLY A 110 -14.15 3.18 -7.63
N VAL A 111 -14.86 2.29 -6.93
CA VAL A 111 -15.13 2.41 -5.49
C VAL A 111 -13.87 2.00 -4.72
N PRO A 112 -13.30 2.85 -3.85
CA PRO A 112 -12.15 2.46 -3.05
C PRO A 112 -12.58 1.54 -1.91
N ILE A 113 -12.20 0.26 -2.02
CA ILE A 113 -12.44 -0.77 -1.01
C ILE A 113 -11.40 -0.63 0.10
N ILE A 114 -10.13 -0.49 -0.31
CA ILE A 114 -9.03 -0.17 0.57
C ILE A 114 -8.50 1.19 0.14
N ALA A 115 -8.65 2.17 1.02
CA ALA A 115 -8.16 3.52 0.76
C ALA A 115 -6.63 3.58 0.77
N GLN A 116 -6.03 2.91 1.77
CA GLN A 116 -4.59 2.88 2.00
C GLN A 116 -4.27 1.68 2.91
N ARG A 117 -3.46 0.74 2.42
CA ARG A 117 -2.91 -0.40 3.19
C ARG A 117 -1.41 -0.43 2.98
N LYS A 118 -0.65 -0.53 4.06
CA LYS A 118 0.80 -0.69 3.96
C LYS A 118 1.14 -2.12 3.55
N VAL A 119 1.98 -2.25 2.52
CA VAL A 119 2.38 -3.54 1.94
C VAL A 119 3.89 -3.60 1.72
N ASN A 120 4.44 -4.82 1.74
CA ASN A 120 5.84 -5.05 1.40
C ASN A 120 6.01 -4.89 -0.11
N PHE A 121 6.80 -3.90 -0.52
CA PHE A 121 6.94 -3.51 -1.92
C PHE A 121 7.86 -4.45 -2.70
N GLY A 122 8.74 -5.19 -2.03
CA GLY A 122 9.64 -6.16 -2.67
C GLY A 122 8.93 -7.30 -3.39
N ARG A 123 7.66 -7.59 -3.04
CA ARG A 123 6.84 -8.57 -3.78
C ARG A 123 6.13 -7.99 -5.01
N ILE A 124 6.06 -6.66 -5.11
CA ILE A 124 5.41 -5.94 -6.20
C ILE A 124 6.44 -5.54 -7.24
N ASP A 125 7.53 -4.93 -6.78
CA ASP A 125 8.63 -4.45 -7.63
C ASP A 125 9.96 -4.72 -6.93
N GLN A 126 10.66 -5.75 -7.39
CA GLN A 126 11.94 -6.16 -6.81
C GLN A 126 13.06 -5.18 -7.17
N GLU A 127 13.06 -4.65 -8.38
CA GLU A 127 14.10 -3.75 -8.88
C GLU A 127 14.08 -2.43 -8.10
N ALA A 128 12.92 -1.76 -8.03
CA ALA A 128 12.79 -0.53 -7.26
C ALA A 128 13.04 -0.75 -5.76
N SER A 129 12.67 -1.92 -5.23
CA SER A 129 12.92 -2.25 -3.82
C SER A 129 14.40 -2.49 -3.54
N ARG A 130 15.12 -3.08 -4.49
CA ARG A 130 16.57 -3.26 -4.40
C ARG A 130 17.29 -1.91 -4.35
N ASP A 131 16.94 -1.02 -5.27
CA ASP A 131 17.56 0.32 -5.34
C ASP A 131 17.38 1.08 -4.03
N LEU A 132 16.15 1.08 -3.51
CA LEU A 132 15.82 1.71 -2.23
C LEU A 132 16.53 1.02 -1.06
N PHE A 133 16.64 -0.31 -1.07
CA PHE A 133 17.42 -1.02 -0.06
C PHE A 133 18.89 -0.59 -0.08
N ILE A 134 19.56 -0.59 -1.24
CA ILE A 134 20.97 -0.22 -1.32
C ILE A 134 21.17 1.24 -0.89
N ARG A 135 20.40 2.18 -1.43
CA ARG A 135 20.53 3.61 -1.10
C ARG A 135 20.29 3.89 0.38
N ASN A 136 19.14 3.48 0.92
CA ASN A 136 18.78 3.85 2.28
C ASN A 136 19.49 2.96 3.32
N ALA A 137 19.51 1.65 3.11
CA ALA A 137 20.02 0.72 4.12
C ALA A 137 21.56 0.72 4.15
N LEU A 138 22.21 0.64 2.98
CA LEU A 138 23.65 0.42 2.88
C LEU A 138 24.46 1.71 2.71
N VAL A 139 24.01 2.62 1.84
CA VAL A 139 24.72 3.88 1.57
C VAL A 139 24.46 4.88 2.70
N GLU A 140 23.20 5.26 2.92
CA GLU A 140 22.83 6.19 3.99
C GLU A 140 23.06 5.59 5.39
N GLY A 141 23.08 4.26 5.48
CA GLY A 141 23.35 3.53 6.71
C GLY A 141 22.12 3.37 7.61
N ASP A 142 20.91 3.48 7.06
CA ASP A 142 19.66 3.30 7.80
C ASP A 142 19.28 1.83 8.00
N TRP A 143 20.26 1.00 8.38
CA TRP A 143 20.06 -0.42 8.60
C TRP A 143 20.55 -0.85 9.97
N ARG A 144 19.66 -1.42 10.78
CA ARG A 144 20.04 -2.10 12.03
C ARG A 144 20.37 -3.55 11.71
N THR A 145 21.65 -3.85 11.61
CA THR A 145 22.14 -5.19 11.29
C THR A 145 23.26 -5.65 12.22
N HIS A 146 23.39 -6.97 12.36
CA HIS A 146 24.50 -7.65 13.02
C HIS A 146 25.70 -7.89 12.11
N HIS A 147 25.61 -7.56 10.82
CA HIS A 147 26.69 -7.80 9.86
C HIS A 147 27.91 -6.91 10.15
N GLN A 148 29.05 -7.52 10.47
CA GLN A 148 30.27 -6.79 10.84
C GLN A 148 30.80 -5.89 9.71
N PHE A 149 30.73 -6.35 8.45
CA PHE A 149 31.20 -5.58 7.29
C PHE A 149 30.52 -4.20 7.23
N PHE A 150 29.24 -4.12 7.60
CA PHE A 150 28.48 -2.89 7.55
C PHE A 150 29.04 -1.87 8.54
N HIS A 151 29.32 -2.31 9.77
CA HIS A 151 29.92 -1.47 10.81
C HIS A 151 31.34 -1.03 10.45
N ASP A 152 32.13 -1.93 9.85
CA ASP A 152 33.48 -1.62 9.38
C ASP A 152 33.45 -0.58 8.25
N ASN A 153 32.54 -0.75 7.28
CA ASN A 153 32.34 0.21 6.19
C ASN A 153 31.89 1.58 6.71
N ARG A 154 30.93 1.62 7.65
CA ARG A 154 30.48 2.88 8.27
C ARG A 154 31.59 3.58 9.04
N LYS A 155 32.45 2.82 9.73
CA LYS A 155 33.62 3.37 10.42
C LYS A 155 34.62 3.97 9.42
N LEU A 156 34.92 3.25 8.34
CA LEU A 156 35.82 3.73 7.29
C LEU A 156 35.30 5.03 6.65
N LEU A 157 34.01 5.11 6.33
CA LEU A 157 33.40 6.32 5.78
C LEU A 157 33.53 7.51 6.74
N GLY A 158 33.28 7.29 8.04
CA GLY A 158 33.47 8.33 9.06
C GLY A 158 34.94 8.76 9.22
N GLU A 159 35.88 7.83 9.15
CA GLU A 159 37.32 8.16 9.17
C GLU A 159 37.74 9.01 7.97
N VAL A 160 37.20 8.71 6.78
CA VAL A 160 37.45 9.48 5.55
C VAL A 160 36.86 10.89 5.65
N GLU A 161 35.62 11.02 6.14
CA GLU A 161 34.95 12.31 6.34
C GLU A 161 35.74 13.21 7.31
N GLU A 162 36.21 12.64 8.44
CA GLU A 162 37.06 13.35 9.41
C GLU A 162 38.43 13.76 8.83
N LEU A 163 38.99 12.98 7.89
CA LEU A 163 40.23 13.34 7.20
C LEU A 163 40.01 14.50 6.23
N GLU A 164 38.91 14.51 5.47
CA GLU A 164 38.55 15.62 4.58
C GLU A 164 38.39 16.94 5.33
N HIS A 165 37.63 16.91 6.44
CA HIS A 165 37.41 18.09 7.27
C HIS A 165 38.73 18.67 7.80
N ARG A 166 39.66 17.81 8.25
CA ARG A 166 40.99 18.24 8.73
C ARG A 166 41.89 18.74 7.60
N ALA A 167 41.90 18.08 6.46
CA ALA A 167 42.74 18.42 5.32
C ALA A 167 42.20 19.62 4.50
N ARG A 168 40.93 20.02 4.72
CA ARG A 168 40.20 21.00 3.89
C ARG A 168 40.25 20.67 2.40
N ARG A 169 40.26 19.38 2.10
CA ARG A 169 40.24 18.79 0.75
C ARG A 169 38.95 18.00 0.62
N ARG A 170 38.16 18.32 -0.42
CA ARG A 170 36.81 17.77 -0.67
C ARG A 170 36.80 16.73 -1.80
N ASP A 171 37.96 16.17 -2.10
CA ASP A 171 38.23 15.29 -3.23
C ASP A 171 38.49 13.83 -2.80
N ILE A 172 38.23 13.47 -1.54
CA ILE A 172 38.56 12.18 -0.95
C ILE A 172 37.28 11.37 -0.63
N LEU A 173 36.16 12.02 -0.29
CA LEU A 173 34.89 11.37 -0.01
C LEU A 173 34.32 10.81 -1.32
N VAL A 174 34.06 9.50 -1.29
CA VAL A 174 33.34 8.80 -2.35
C VAL A 174 31.88 9.23 -2.32
N ASP A 175 31.33 9.64 -3.46
CA ASP A 175 29.92 10.05 -3.53
C ASP A 175 28.97 8.84 -3.37
N ASP A 176 27.73 9.15 -3.01
CA ASP A 176 26.68 8.16 -2.75
C ASP A 176 26.39 7.26 -3.96
N GLU A 177 26.58 7.76 -5.19
CA GLU A 177 26.34 6.97 -6.40
C GLU A 177 27.45 5.93 -6.61
N THR A 178 28.70 6.31 -6.34
CA THR A 178 29.83 5.39 -6.39
C THR A 178 29.71 4.32 -5.29
N LEU A 179 29.21 4.67 -4.11
CA LEU A 179 28.89 3.69 -3.06
C LEU A 179 27.74 2.78 -3.47
N PHE A 180 26.71 3.33 -4.12
CA PHE A 180 25.61 2.55 -4.67
C PHE A 180 26.12 1.51 -5.68
N ASP A 181 26.88 1.94 -6.69
CA ASP A 181 27.46 1.07 -7.71
C ASP A 181 28.35 -0.02 -7.10
N PHE A 182 29.12 0.32 -6.06
CA PHE A 182 29.96 -0.64 -5.34
C PHE A 182 29.13 -1.78 -4.74
N TYR A 183 27.99 -1.47 -4.11
CA TYR A 183 27.10 -2.46 -3.54
C TYR A 183 26.30 -3.20 -4.61
N ASP A 184 25.80 -2.49 -5.63
CA ASP A 184 24.98 -3.07 -6.68
C ASP A 184 25.73 -4.17 -7.45
N GLN A 185 27.01 -3.95 -7.76
CA GLN A 185 27.86 -4.95 -8.42
C GLN A 185 28.10 -6.23 -7.58
N ARG A 186 27.92 -6.17 -6.26
CA ARG A 186 28.27 -7.26 -5.33
C ARG A 186 27.06 -8.01 -4.81
N ILE A 187 25.94 -7.32 -4.64
CA ILE A 187 24.73 -7.90 -4.08
C ILE A 187 23.92 -8.54 -5.21
N PRO A 188 23.45 -9.79 -5.10
CA PRO A 188 22.60 -10.38 -6.12
C PRO A 188 21.25 -9.67 -6.29
N GLU A 189 20.71 -9.64 -7.51
CA GLU A 189 19.47 -8.91 -7.88
C GLU A 189 18.23 -9.25 -7.01
N HIS A 190 18.15 -10.47 -6.47
CA HIS A 190 17.02 -10.93 -5.66
C HIS A 190 17.07 -10.45 -4.19
N ILE A 191 18.18 -9.83 -3.77
CA ILE A 191 18.34 -9.27 -2.43
C ILE A 191 17.75 -7.87 -2.42
N VAL A 192 16.54 -7.76 -1.86
CA VAL A 192 15.74 -6.52 -1.87
C VAL A 192 15.30 -6.08 -0.47
N SER A 193 15.78 -6.77 0.56
CA SER A 193 15.45 -6.51 1.96
C SER A 193 16.54 -7.05 2.87
N GLY A 194 16.55 -6.61 4.13
CA GLY A 194 17.44 -7.14 5.16
C GLY A 194 17.26 -8.65 5.35
N ALA A 195 16.01 -9.15 5.34
CA ALA A 195 15.75 -10.58 5.47
C ALA A 195 16.31 -11.41 4.30
N HIS A 196 16.26 -10.88 3.07
CA HIS A 196 16.92 -11.54 1.93
C HIS A 196 18.43 -11.54 2.12
N PHE A 197 18.99 -10.41 2.56
CA PHE A 197 20.43 -10.29 2.78
C PHE A 197 20.91 -11.23 3.89
N ASP A 198 20.18 -11.35 5.00
CA ASP A 198 20.52 -12.24 6.12
C ASP A 198 20.49 -13.72 5.73
N SER A 199 19.73 -14.08 4.70
CA SER A 199 19.64 -15.45 4.19
C SER A 199 20.68 -15.80 3.12
N TRP A 200 21.34 -14.79 2.56
CA TRP A 200 22.37 -14.91 1.53
C TRP A 200 23.75 -15.06 2.16
#